data_AF-Q2BBN4-F1
#
_entry.id   AF-Q2BBN4-F1
#
_cell.length_a   1.000
_cell.length_b   1.000
_cell.length_c   1.000
_cell.angle_alpha   90.00
_cell.angle_beta   90.00
_cell.angle_gamma   90.00
#
_symmetry.space_group_name_H-M   'P 1'
#
loop_
_entity.id
_entity.type
_entity.pdbx_description
1 polymer ?
#
loop_
_entity_poly.entity_id
_entity_poly.type
_entity_poly.pdbx_seq_one_letter_code
_entity_poly.pdbx_strand_id
1 'polypeptide(L)'
;MFTRIGLAVLGLIILVTVYRLIAIQEGVDQTYLLPMGFEGCVVINYNVKGARPLKIDNNEIVYKVPKSGVLNTSSPSDFGWVNEQHSGGYQLRAFYVDGKGNKIKELHQEKIRFGANGAAQEEGKPERQYSYQIFGSEDIENKGCPALDR
;
A
#
# COMPACT_ATOMS: atom_id res chain seq x y z
N MET A 1 38.64 -37.49 -1.27
CA MET A 1 37.56 -37.26 -2.27
C MET A 1 36.26 -36.87 -1.58
N PHE A 2 35.78 -37.61 -0.58
CA PHE A 2 34.57 -37.31 0.20
C PHE A 2 34.57 -35.94 0.93
N THR A 3 35.70 -35.50 1.47
CA THR A 3 35.82 -34.19 2.15
C THR A 3 35.66 -32.98 1.21
N ARG A 4 36.09 -33.09 -0.06
CA ARG A 4 35.93 -32.02 -1.04
C ARG A 4 34.50 -31.90 -1.56
N ILE A 5 33.82 -33.05 -1.70
CA ILE A 5 32.40 -33.11 -2.08
C ILE A 5 31.53 -32.56 -0.93
N GLY A 6 31.84 -32.89 0.33
CA GLY A 6 31.14 -32.35 1.49
C GLY A 6 31.23 -30.84 1.63
N LEU A 7 32.40 -30.25 1.40
CA LEU A 7 32.59 -28.79 1.42
C LEU A 7 31.86 -28.09 0.27
N ALA A 8 31.81 -28.70 -0.92
CA ALA A 8 31.06 -28.16 -2.05
C ALA A 8 29.54 -28.16 -1.80
N VAL A 9 29.00 -29.26 -1.24
CA VAL A 9 27.58 -29.35 -0.88
C VAL A 9 27.23 -28.36 0.23
N LEU A 10 28.07 -28.21 1.26
CA LEU A 10 27.87 -27.23 2.33
C LEU A 10 27.86 -25.80 1.78
N GLY A 11 28.80 -25.46 0.89
CA GLY A 11 28.84 -24.16 0.23
C GLY A 11 27.58 -23.86 -0.59
N LEU A 12 27.02 -24.88 -1.25
CA LEU A 12 25.80 -24.76 -2.04
C LEU A 12 24.56 -24.53 -1.16
N ILE A 13 24.47 -25.22 -0.02
CA ILE A 13 23.40 -25.01 0.98
C ILE A 13 23.47 -23.60 1.56
N ILE A 14 24.67 -23.12 1.90
CA ILE A 14 24.87 -21.75 2.41
C ILE A 14 24.44 -20.73 1.34
N LEU A 15 24.85 -20.91 0.08
CA LEU A 15 24.44 -20.04 -1.04
C LEU A 15 22.93 -20.00 -1.23
N VAL A 16 22.26 -21.15 -1.22
CA VAL A 16 20.79 -21.21 -1.35
C VAL A 16 20.10 -20.52 -0.16
N THR A 17 20.62 -20.70 1.06
CA THR A 17 20.03 -20.09 2.27
C THR A 17 20.21 -18.57 2.25
N VAL A 18 21.40 -18.08 1.90
CA VAL A 18 21.67 -16.65 1.75
C VAL A 18 20.83 -16.05 0.62
N TYR A 19 20.71 -16.73 -0.52
CA TYR A 19 19.86 -16.31 -1.62
C TYR A 19 18.39 -16.20 -1.20
N ARG A 20 17.87 -17.16 -0.44
CA ARG A 20 16.50 -17.11 0.11
C ARG A 20 16.29 -15.92 1.04
N LEU A 21 17.25 -15.65 1.94
CA LEU A 21 17.16 -14.52 2.87
C LEU A 21 17.17 -13.17 2.15
N ILE A 22 17.92 -13.04 1.05
CA ILE A 22 17.97 -11.80 0.25
C ILE A 22 16.74 -11.68 -0.67
N ALA A 23 16.25 -12.79 -1.22
CA ALA A 23 15.12 -12.79 -2.13
C ALA A 23 13.77 -12.56 -1.43
N ILE A 24 13.67 -12.87 -0.13
CA ILE A 24 12.48 -12.59 0.69
C ILE A 24 12.66 -11.20 1.30
N GLN A 25 12.50 -10.16 0.48
CA GLN A 25 12.32 -8.82 1.01
C GLN A 25 10.81 -8.63 1.25
N GLU A 26 10.42 -8.54 2.53
CA GLU A 26 9.04 -8.28 2.92
C GLU A 26 8.63 -6.88 2.42
N GLY A 27 7.39 -6.76 1.97
CA GLY A 27 6.85 -5.47 1.58
C GLY A 27 6.59 -4.59 2.78
N VAL A 28 6.17 -3.36 2.50
CA VAL A 28 5.82 -2.38 3.52
C VAL A 28 4.34 -2.53 3.84
N ASP A 29 4.02 -2.73 5.12
CA ASP A 29 2.63 -2.80 5.59
C ASP A 29 1.89 -1.50 5.29
N GLN A 30 0.60 -1.60 4.96
CA GLN A 30 -0.24 -0.44 4.71
C GLN A 30 -1.40 -0.38 5.71
N THR A 31 -1.46 0.70 6.48
CA THR A 31 -2.58 0.95 7.40
C THR A 31 -3.36 2.19 7.00
N TYR A 32 -4.67 2.02 6.80
CA TYR A 32 -5.61 3.10 6.54
C TYR A 32 -6.34 3.48 7.83
N LEU A 33 -6.19 4.73 8.26
CA LEU A 33 -6.95 5.31 9.36
C LEU A 33 -8.14 6.07 8.79
N LEU A 34 -9.29 5.41 8.78
CA LEU A 34 -10.53 5.88 8.18
C LEU A 34 -11.35 6.71 9.18
N PRO A 35 -11.97 7.82 8.76
CA PRO A 35 -12.97 8.50 9.57
C PRO A 35 -14.09 7.54 9.97
N MET A 36 -14.64 7.69 11.17
CA MET A 36 -15.75 6.86 11.65
C MET A 36 -16.89 6.77 10.62
N GLY A 37 -17.27 5.55 10.25
CA GLY A 37 -18.35 5.28 9.31
C GLY A 37 -18.03 5.58 7.85
N PHE A 38 -16.76 5.81 7.50
CA PHE A 38 -16.34 5.98 6.11
C PHE A 38 -16.63 4.71 5.29
N GLU A 39 -17.30 4.92 4.16
CA GLU A 39 -17.46 3.98 3.05
C GLU A 39 -17.23 4.74 1.74
N GLY A 40 -16.53 4.12 0.80
CA GLY A 40 -16.13 4.74 -0.47
C GLY A 40 -14.70 4.39 -0.84
N CYS A 41 -14.15 5.12 -1.81
CA CYS A 41 -12.76 4.96 -2.20
C CYS A 41 -11.86 5.98 -1.51
N VAL A 42 -10.67 5.53 -1.12
CA VAL A 42 -9.55 6.38 -0.76
C VAL A 42 -8.67 6.52 -1.98
N VAL A 43 -8.36 7.76 -2.39
CA VAL A 43 -7.44 8.07 -3.49
C VAL A 43 -6.18 8.69 -2.93
N ILE A 44 -5.02 8.18 -3.31
CA ILE A 44 -3.71 8.77 -2.99
C ILE A 44 -3.12 9.28 -4.30
N ASN A 45 -3.02 10.60 -4.44
CA ASN A 45 -2.29 11.23 -5.54
C ASN A 45 -0.82 11.41 -5.15
N TYR A 46 0.07 10.88 -5.99
CA TYR A 46 1.51 10.92 -5.82
C TYR A 46 2.13 12.11 -6.55
N ASN A 47 3.40 12.40 -6.25
CA ASN A 47 4.18 13.46 -6.90
C ASN A 47 3.53 14.86 -6.84
N VAL A 48 2.64 15.13 -5.87
CA VAL A 48 1.97 16.43 -5.73
C VAL A 48 2.93 17.43 -5.08
N LYS A 49 3.34 18.45 -5.84
CA LYS A 49 4.26 19.49 -5.38
C LYS A 49 3.70 20.22 -4.16
N GLY A 50 4.51 20.32 -3.10
CA GLY A 50 4.16 21.00 -1.85
C GLY A 50 3.31 20.18 -0.88
N ALA A 51 2.89 18.96 -1.25
CA ALA A 51 2.27 18.03 -0.32
C ALA A 51 3.30 17.44 0.65
N ARG A 52 2.82 16.87 1.76
CA ARG A 52 3.70 16.18 2.72
C ARG A 52 4.13 14.83 2.14
N PRO A 53 5.39 14.41 2.27
CA PRO A 53 5.82 13.08 1.87
C PRO A 53 5.22 12.02 2.79
N LEU A 54 5.01 10.82 2.25
CA LEU A 54 4.79 9.62 3.04
C LEU A 54 6.05 9.28 3.85
N LYS A 55 5.85 8.50 4.91
CA LYS A 55 6.92 7.97 5.76
C LYS A 55 6.72 6.48 5.94
N ILE A 56 7.83 5.78 6.07
CA ILE A 56 7.86 4.39 6.49
C ILE A 56 8.44 4.40 7.90
N ASP A 57 7.59 4.09 8.88
CA ASP A 57 7.99 3.96 10.27
C ASP A 57 7.71 2.52 10.68
N ASN A 58 8.70 1.79 11.20
CA ASN A 58 8.58 0.36 11.56
C ASN A 58 8.05 -0.55 10.43
N ASN A 59 8.53 -0.35 9.20
CA ASN A 59 8.10 -1.09 8.01
C ASN A 59 6.60 -0.92 7.66
N GLU A 60 6.00 0.21 8.06
CA GLU A 60 4.59 0.52 7.80
C GLU A 60 4.42 1.93 7.23
N ILE A 61 3.50 2.08 6.27
CA ILE A 61 2.94 3.36 5.83
C ILE A 61 1.56 3.53 6.45
N VAL A 62 1.34 4.63 7.16
CA VAL A 62 0.05 4.98 7.78
C VAL A 62 -0.62 6.11 7.01
N TYR A 63 -1.72 5.78 6.33
CA TYR A 63 -2.55 6.75 5.61
C TYR A 63 -3.63 7.32 6.55
N LYS A 64 -3.49 8.60 6.91
CA LYS A 64 -4.51 9.34 7.68
C LYS A 64 -5.57 9.88 6.76
N VAL A 65 -6.64 9.11 6.52
CA VAL A 65 -7.62 9.40 5.49
C VAL A 65 -8.52 10.58 5.90
N PRO A 66 -8.61 11.65 5.09
CA PRO A 66 -9.54 12.75 5.35
C PRO A 66 -10.97 12.31 5.00
N LYS A 67 -11.98 13.06 5.48
CA LYS A 67 -13.40 12.80 5.15
C LYS A 67 -13.70 12.77 3.65
N SER A 68 -12.90 13.47 2.84
CA SER A 68 -13.03 13.46 1.38
C SER A 68 -12.59 12.14 0.74
N GLY A 69 -11.84 11.29 1.44
CA GLY A 69 -11.18 10.12 0.88
C GLY A 69 -9.95 10.45 0.04
N VAL A 70 -9.61 11.72 -0.21
CA VAL A 70 -8.52 12.11 -1.12
C VAL A 70 -7.31 12.61 -0.35
N LEU A 71 -6.18 11.93 -0.57
CA LEU A 71 -4.86 12.24 -0.02
C LEU A 71 -3.93 12.69 -1.14
N ASN A 72 -3.12 13.72 -0.86
CA ASN A 72 -2.04 14.16 -1.74
C ASN A 72 -0.71 13.97 -1.03
N THR A 73 0.27 13.41 -1.73
CA THR A 73 1.64 13.23 -1.22
C THR A 73 2.67 13.66 -2.26
N SER A 74 3.82 14.12 -1.79
CA SER A 74 4.98 14.39 -2.64
C SER A 74 5.83 13.15 -2.90
N SER A 75 5.53 12.01 -2.25
CA SER A 75 6.21 10.75 -2.50
C SER A 75 5.89 10.21 -3.90
N PRO A 76 6.80 9.42 -4.50
CA PRO A 76 6.54 8.74 -5.77
C PRO A 76 5.52 7.60 -5.59
N SER A 77 4.95 7.12 -6.70
CA SER A 77 3.90 6.10 -6.72
C SER A 77 4.40 4.69 -6.38
N ASP A 78 5.69 4.44 -6.49
CA ASP A 78 6.39 3.21 -6.08
C ASP A 78 6.88 3.26 -4.62
N PHE A 79 6.53 4.30 -3.86
CA PHE A 79 6.98 4.45 -2.49
C PHE A 79 6.47 3.31 -1.59
N GLY A 80 7.40 2.54 -1.03
CA GLY A 80 7.10 1.36 -0.21
C GLY A 80 6.81 0.09 -1.03
N TRP A 81 6.90 0.16 -2.35
CA TRP A 81 6.85 -1.03 -3.20
C TRP A 81 8.20 -1.74 -3.20
N VAL A 82 8.18 -3.05 -2.99
CA VAL A 82 9.36 -3.92 -2.90
C VAL A 82 9.36 -4.96 -4.01
N ASN A 83 8.26 -5.70 -4.18
CA ASN A 83 8.06 -6.70 -5.22
C ASN A 83 6.57 -7.10 -5.33
N GLU A 84 6.20 -7.80 -6.40
CA GLU A 84 4.82 -8.21 -6.67
C GLU A 84 4.23 -9.17 -5.61
N GLN A 85 5.06 -10.03 -5.01
CA GLN A 85 4.60 -11.07 -4.08
C GLN A 85 4.33 -10.53 -2.68
N HIS A 86 4.97 -9.42 -2.31
CA HIS A 86 4.96 -8.89 -0.96
C HIS A 86 4.47 -7.44 -0.87
N SER A 87 4.19 -6.75 -1.98
CA SER A 87 3.71 -5.35 -1.98
C SER A 87 2.27 -5.19 -2.45
N GLY A 88 1.62 -4.10 -2.04
CA GLY A 88 0.24 -3.78 -2.43
C GLY A 88 -0.81 -4.24 -1.41
N GLY A 89 -1.96 -4.74 -1.90
CA GLY A 89 -3.13 -5.05 -1.06
C GLY A 89 -3.01 -6.26 -0.13
N TYR A 90 -1.92 -7.02 -0.20
CA TYR A 90 -1.74 -8.26 0.59
C TYR A 90 -1.48 -8.02 2.08
N GLN A 91 -0.90 -6.87 2.45
CA GLN A 91 -0.61 -6.47 3.84
C GLN A 91 -1.33 -5.17 4.20
N LEU A 92 -2.61 -5.09 3.84
CA LEU A 92 -3.44 -3.91 4.06
C LEU A 92 -4.39 -4.11 5.25
N ARG A 93 -4.32 -3.19 6.21
CA ARG A 93 -5.26 -3.08 7.34
C ARG A 93 -5.99 -1.76 7.31
N ALA A 94 -7.20 -1.72 7.82
CA ALA A 94 -7.96 -0.49 7.98
C ALA A 94 -8.58 -0.40 9.35
N PHE A 95 -8.60 0.80 9.93
CA PHE A 95 -9.20 1.07 11.23
C PHE A 95 -10.07 2.32 11.13
N TYR A 96 -11.26 2.28 11.73
CA TYR A 96 -11.98 3.50 12.05
C TYR A 96 -11.30 4.22 13.21
N VAL A 97 -11.16 5.54 13.08
CA VAL A 97 -10.58 6.41 14.11
C VAL A 97 -11.56 7.44 14.65
N ASP A 98 -11.35 7.89 15.89
CA ASP A 98 -12.08 9.01 16.49
C ASP A 98 -11.60 10.35 15.91
N GLY A 99 -12.24 11.45 16.34
CA GLY A 99 -11.85 12.80 15.93
C GLY A 99 -10.44 13.24 16.38
N LYS A 100 -9.78 12.47 17.26
CA LYS A 100 -8.40 12.68 17.71
C LYS A 100 -7.40 11.76 16.98
N GLY A 101 -7.89 10.84 16.16
CA GLY A 101 -7.08 9.86 15.42
C GLY A 101 -6.79 8.56 16.17
N ASN A 102 -7.44 8.30 17.31
CA ASN A 102 -7.30 7.04 18.04
C ASN A 102 -8.07 5.93 17.31
N LYS A 103 -7.46 4.76 17.16
CA LYS A 103 -8.11 3.57 16.58
C LYS A 103 -9.26 3.13 17.49
N ILE A 104 -10.44 2.97 16.93
CA ILE A 104 -11.65 2.52 17.63
C ILE A 104 -11.97 1.08 17.26
N LYS A 105 -11.95 0.78 15.96
CA LYS A 105 -12.38 -0.52 15.44
C LYS A 105 -11.57 -0.86 14.20
N GLU A 106 -11.04 -2.09 14.17
CA GLU A 106 -10.47 -2.66 12.95
C GLU A 106 -11.60 -3.05 11.99
N LEU A 107 -11.40 -2.71 10.72
CA LEU A 107 -12.31 -3.03 9.66
C LEU A 107 -12.05 -4.47 9.21
N HIS A 108 -13.11 -5.27 9.13
CA HIS A 108 -12.99 -6.66 8.69
C HIS A 108 -12.52 -6.74 7.23
N GLN A 109 -11.77 -7.81 6.90
CA GLN A 109 -11.12 -7.94 5.59
C GLN A 109 -12.13 -7.92 4.44
N GLU A 110 -13.34 -8.46 4.61
CA GLU A 110 -14.40 -8.44 3.59
C GLU A 110 -14.95 -7.04 3.28
N LYS A 111 -14.55 -6.02 4.04
CA LYS A 111 -14.88 -4.61 3.77
C LYS A 111 -13.73 -3.86 3.11
N ILE A 112 -12.57 -4.49 2.95
CA ILE A 112 -11.45 -3.99 2.17
C ILE A 112 -11.59 -4.59 0.77
N ARG A 113 -11.97 -3.76 -0.19
CA ARG A 113 -12.41 -4.18 -1.54
C ARG A 113 -11.30 -4.05 -2.57
N PHE A 114 -11.62 -4.07 -3.86
CA PHE A 114 -10.64 -3.86 -4.90
C PHE A 114 -9.89 -2.51 -4.75
N GLY A 115 -8.62 -2.52 -5.12
CA GLY A 115 -7.77 -1.35 -5.22
C GLY A 115 -6.86 -1.48 -6.44
N ALA A 116 -6.48 -0.35 -7.03
CA ALA A 116 -5.60 -0.32 -8.20
C ALA A 116 -4.74 0.93 -8.24
N ASN A 117 -3.67 0.85 -9.03
CA ASN A 117 -2.81 1.97 -9.37
C ASN A 117 -3.17 2.47 -10.78
N GLY A 118 -2.98 3.75 -11.04
CA GLY A 118 -3.27 4.36 -12.32
C GLY A 118 -2.52 5.66 -12.55
N ALA A 119 -2.57 6.11 -13.80
CA ALA A 119 -2.09 7.41 -14.21
C ALA A 119 -3.17 8.09 -15.07
N ALA A 120 -3.30 9.40 -14.93
CA ALA A 120 -4.18 10.22 -15.75
C ALA A 120 -3.37 11.36 -16.37
N GLN A 121 -3.49 11.54 -17.67
CA GLN A 121 -2.85 12.62 -18.42
C GLN A 121 -3.94 13.52 -19.00
N GLU A 122 -3.95 14.78 -18.56
CA GLU A 122 -4.81 15.83 -19.13
C GLU A 122 -3.97 16.74 -20.02
N GLU A 123 -4.58 17.27 -21.08
CA GLU A 123 -3.90 18.18 -22.01
C GLU A 123 -3.40 19.44 -21.27
N GLY A 124 -2.11 19.74 -21.42
CA GLY A 124 -1.48 20.91 -20.79
C GLY A 124 -1.22 20.80 -19.29
N LYS A 125 -1.50 19.65 -18.65
CA LYS A 125 -1.20 19.40 -17.23
C LYS A 125 -0.14 18.30 -17.06
N PRO A 126 0.62 18.29 -15.94
CA PRO A 126 1.47 17.16 -15.60
C PRO A 126 0.66 15.87 -15.43
N GLU A 127 1.27 14.72 -15.76
CA GLU A 127 0.69 13.40 -15.47
C GLU A 127 0.38 13.27 -13.97
N ARG A 128 -0.84 12.82 -13.65
CA ARG A 128 -1.27 12.51 -12.29
C ARG A 128 -1.18 11.01 -12.05
N GLN A 129 -0.22 10.58 -11.24
CA GLN A 129 -0.12 9.21 -10.76
C GLN A 129 -0.89 9.04 -9.46
N TYR A 130 -1.67 7.96 -9.36
CA TYR A 130 -2.50 7.72 -8.20
C TYR A 130 -2.64 6.23 -7.89
N SER A 131 -3.01 5.94 -6.66
CA SER A 131 -3.60 4.66 -6.28
C SER A 131 -4.95 4.90 -5.64
N TYR A 132 -5.83 3.92 -5.70
CA TYR A 132 -7.05 3.93 -4.93
C TYR A 132 -7.32 2.59 -4.27
N GLN A 133 -8.03 2.65 -3.16
CA GLN A 133 -8.48 1.50 -2.39
C GLN A 133 -9.94 1.71 -1.98
N ILE A 134 -10.81 0.74 -2.26
CA ILE A 134 -12.23 0.81 -1.89
C ILE A 134 -12.45 0.19 -0.51
N PHE A 135 -13.29 0.83 0.31
CA PHE A 135 -13.73 0.37 1.62
C PHE A 135 -15.26 0.40 1.71
N GLY A 136 -15.88 -0.70 2.12
CA GLY A 136 -17.33 -0.78 2.31
C GLY A 136 -17.96 -2.09 1.81
N SER A 137 -19.25 -2.03 1.49
CA SER A 137 -19.97 -3.15 0.89
C SER A 137 -19.62 -3.37 -0.59
N GLU A 138 -20.06 -4.50 -1.14
CA GLU A 138 -19.97 -4.78 -2.58
C GLU A 138 -20.72 -3.73 -3.42
N ASP A 139 -21.82 -3.17 -2.92
CA ASP A 139 -22.51 -2.06 -3.60
C ASP A 139 -21.63 -0.81 -3.72
N ILE A 140 -20.72 -0.58 -2.77
CA ILE A 140 -19.75 0.51 -2.82
C ILE A 140 -18.67 0.20 -3.85
N GLU A 141 -18.20 -1.04 -3.90
CA GLU A 141 -17.25 -1.52 -4.92
C GLU A 141 -17.81 -1.38 -6.34
N ASN A 142 -19.08 -1.74 -6.56
CA ASN A 142 -19.75 -1.61 -7.85
C ASN A 142 -19.92 -0.16 -8.32
N LYS A 143 -19.92 0.82 -7.40
CA LYS A 143 -19.91 2.25 -7.74
C LYS A 143 -18.54 2.76 -8.17
N GLY A 144 -17.49 1.95 -8.01
CA GLY A 144 -16.11 2.30 -8.35
C GLY A 144 -15.57 3.44 -7.49
N CYS A 145 -14.70 4.25 -8.09
CA CYS A 145 -14.08 5.40 -7.42
C CYS A 145 -14.35 6.72 -8.14
N PRO A 146 -15.50 7.38 -7.86
CA PRO A 146 -15.87 8.65 -8.50
C PRO A 146 -14.92 9.82 -8.23
N ALA A 147 -14.01 9.67 -7.25
CA ALA A 147 -12.98 10.66 -6.97
C ALA A 147 -11.88 10.69 -8.05
N LEU A 148 -11.81 9.69 -8.94
CA LEU A 148 -10.86 9.66 -10.05
C LEU A 148 -11.30 10.52 -11.23
N ASP A 149 -12.60 10.74 -11.40
CA ASP A 149 -13.21 11.50 -12.51
C ASP A 149 -13.21 13.02 -12.28
N ARG A 150 -12.51 13.50 -11.25
CA ARG A 150 -12.47 14.90 -10.82
C ARG A 150 -11.15 15.59 -11.15
#